data_AF-A0A2V7RKN3-F1
#
_entry.id   AF-A0A2V7RKN3-F1
#
_cell.length_a   1.000
_cell.length_b   1.000
_cell.length_c   1.000
_cell.angle_alpha   90.00
_cell.angle_beta   90.00
_cell.angle_gamma   90.00
#
_symmetry.space_group_name_H-M   'P 1'
#
loop_
_entity.id
_entity.type
_entity.pdbx_description
1 polymer ?
#
loop_
_entity_poly.entity_id
_entity_poly.type
_entity_poly.pdbx_seq_one_letter_code
_entity_poly.pdbx_strand_id
1 'polypeptide(L)'
;MAMRSSHAPNWWFVTLAPCHERSDRTSLPRTGWGWCLGEPLSYIIDLLDDVGQPAFRIFYQDAASRPLDVVLPPFARPDQHGVDLAIVCAGNFKKVPDYPTLLLAALRPKHVIVGHWEDFFHPQGDAPSPVRLTDTRELAARLDALGAGKWVALTPGGAVEVRY
;
A
#
# COMPACT_ATOMS: atom_id res chain seq x y z
N MET A 1 1.16 -1.23 14.67
CA MET A 1 0.72 -2.65 14.62
C MET A 1 0.93 -3.20 13.22
N ALA A 2 1.65 -4.32 13.09
CA ALA A 2 1.80 -5.05 11.83
C ALA A 2 0.67 -6.11 11.69
N MET A 3 0.21 -6.30 10.46
CA MET A 3 -0.83 -7.25 10.07
C MET A 3 -0.33 -8.04 8.88
N ARG A 4 -0.58 -9.34 8.89
CA ARG A 4 -0.30 -10.17 7.73
C ARG A 4 -1.09 -9.66 6.52
N SER A 5 -0.45 -9.65 5.37
CA SER A 5 -1.03 -9.23 4.10
C SER A 5 -0.65 -10.20 2.98
N SER A 6 -0.96 -9.84 1.74
CA SER A 6 -0.54 -10.56 0.55
C SER A 6 -0.01 -9.60 -0.51
N HIS A 7 0.57 -10.16 -1.56
CA HIS A 7 1.15 -9.40 -2.67
C HIS A 7 0.53 -9.86 -3.99
N ALA A 8 0.16 -8.92 -4.85
CA ALA A 8 -0.35 -9.19 -6.18
C ALA A 8 0.71 -9.92 -7.02
N PRO A 9 0.35 -10.88 -7.89
CA PRO A 9 1.33 -11.58 -8.70
C PRO A 9 2.20 -10.61 -9.52
N ASN A 10 3.53 -10.77 -9.48
CA ASN A 10 4.44 -9.90 -10.25
C ASN A 10 4.30 -10.16 -11.75
N TRP A 11 4.19 -11.43 -12.18
CA TRP A 11 4.07 -11.83 -13.59
C TRP A 11 2.89 -12.77 -13.80
N TRP A 12 1.90 -12.36 -14.60
CA TRP A 12 0.64 -13.09 -14.79
C TRP A 12 -0.02 -13.52 -13.47
N PHE A 13 0.06 -14.80 -13.08
CA PHE A 13 -0.41 -15.36 -11.81
C PHE A 13 0.73 -15.85 -10.88
N VAL A 14 1.98 -15.56 -11.23
CA VAL A 14 3.19 -15.95 -10.48
C VAL A 14 3.71 -14.79 -9.63
N THR A 15 3.88 -15.05 -8.34
CA THR A 15 4.66 -14.19 -7.43
C THR A 15 6.11 -14.61 -7.49
N LEU A 16 7.02 -13.67 -7.75
CA LEU A 16 8.45 -13.96 -7.83
C LEU A 16 9.00 -14.24 -6.43
N ALA A 17 9.99 -15.15 -6.36
CA ALA A 17 10.64 -15.54 -5.12
C ALA A 17 9.67 -15.99 -3.99
N PRO A 18 8.71 -16.91 -4.23
CA PRO A 18 7.65 -17.26 -3.27
C PRO A 18 8.15 -18.05 -2.04
N CYS A 19 9.46 -18.05 -1.77
CA CYS A 19 10.04 -18.65 -0.59
C CYS A 19 9.96 -17.72 0.62
N HIS A 20 10.11 -18.31 1.79
CA HIS A 20 10.33 -17.59 3.05
C HIS A 20 11.70 -18.00 3.58
N GLU A 21 12.52 -17.00 3.93
CA GLU A 21 13.78 -17.24 4.60
C GLU A 21 13.49 -17.74 6.02
N ARG A 22 14.07 -18.89 6.39
CA ARG A 22 13.81 -19.56 7.68
C ARG A 22 14.93 -19.35 8.69
N SER A 23 16.06 -18.80 8.26
CA SER A 23 17.27 -18.65 9.05
C SER A 23 18.08 -17.47 8.54
N ASP A 24 18.76 -16.78 9.44
CA ASP A 24 19.64 -15.67 9.07
C ASP A 24 20.74 -16.12 8.11
N ARG A 25 20.96 -15.34 7.06
CA ARG A 25 22.01 -15.60 6.09
C ARG A 25 23.36 -15.13 6.62
N THR A 26 24.38 -15.95 6.43
CA THR A 26 25.77 -15.59 6.71
C THR A 26 26.46 -14.90 5.54
N SER A 27 25.81 -14.84 4.36
CA SER A 27 26.32 -14.15 3.16
C SER A 27 25.20 -13.69 2.23
N LEU A 28 25.46 -12.64 1.45
CA LEU A 28 24.50 -12.08 0.50
C LEU A 28 24.34 -12.98 -0.74
N PRO A 29 23.11 -13.13 -1.28
CA PRO A 29 22.89 -13.75 -2.58
C PRO A 29 23.69 -13.07 -3.70
N ARG A 30 24.20 -13.87 -4.64
CA ARG A 30 24.94 -13.37 -5.81
C ARG A 30 24.03 -12.70 -6.85
N THR A 31 22.75 -13.03 -6.87
CA THR A 31 21.78 -12.52 -7.84
C THR A 31 20.42 -12.27 -7.17
N GLY A 32 19.56 -11.50 -7.83
CA GLY A 32 18.19 -11.23 -7.36
C GLY A 32 17.38 -12.51 -7.07
N TRP A 33 17.65 -13.59 -7.81
CA TRP A 33 16.97 -14.88 -7.68
C TRP A 33 17.26 -15.63 -6.38
N GLY A 34 18.31 -15.25 -5.66
CA GLY A 34 18.63 -15.87 -4.37
C GLY A 34 17.93 -15.22 -3.18
N TRP A 35 17.13 -14.17 -3.40
CA TRP A 35 16.29 -13.54 -2.39
C TRP A 35 14.92 -14.22 -2.32
N CYS A 36 14.33 -14.21 -1.12
CA CYS A 36 12.95 -14.61 -0.87
C CYS A 36 12.08 -13.35 -0.70
N LEU A 37 10.81 -13.41 -1.13
CA LEU A 37 9.86 -12.29 -1.08
C LEU A 37 9.63 -11.74 0.34
N GLY A 38 9.90 -12.55 1.37
CA GLY A 38 9.59 -12.22 2.75
C GLY A 38 8.08 -12.29 3.03
N GLU A 39 7.67 -11.89 4.22
CA GLU A 39 6.25 -11.82 4.58
C GLU A 39 5.70 -10.42 4.23
N PRO A 40 4.71 -10.31 3.33
CA PRO A 40 4.02 -9.05 3.09
C PRO A 40 3.24 -8.62 4.33
N LEU A 41 3.42 -7.37 4.73
CA LEU A 41 2.79 -6.80 5.92
C LEU A 41 2.05 -5.52 5.57
N SER A 42 0.89 -5.32 6.18
CA SER A 42 0.21 -4.03 6.25
C SER A 42 0.33 -3.49 7.67
N TYR A 43 0.34 -2.18 7.81
CA TYR A 43 0.58 -1.52 9.09
C TYR A 43 -0.55 -0.59 9.45
N ILE A 44 -0.86 -0.55 10.74
CA ILE A 44 -1.58 0.56 11.37
C ILE A 44 -0.56 1.31 12.22
N ILE A 45 -0.38 2.58 11.93
CA ILE A 45 0.58 3.46 12.59
C ILE A 45 -0.21 4.57 13.26
N ASP A 46 -0.15 4.63 14.59
CA ASP A 46 -0.80 5.66 15.37
C ASP A 46 0.24 6.71 15.78
N LEU A 47 -0.03 7.96 15.43
CA LEU A 47 0.66 9.10 16.00
C LEU A 47 -0.10 9.49 17.26
N LEU A 48 0.58 9.48 18.40
CA LEU A 48 -0.05 9.65 19.70
C LEU A 48 -0.03 11.13 20.13
N ASP A 49 -1.06 11.55 20.87
CA ASP A 49 -1.07 12.82 21.60
C ASP A 49 -0.26 12.74 22.90
N ASP A 50 -0.24 13.86 23.64
CA ASP A 50 0.48 13.99 24.92
C ASP A 50 -0.05 13.05 26.03
N VAL A 51 -1.25 12.48 25.86
CA VAL A 51 -1.86 11.53 26.81
C VAL A 51 -1.81 10.09 26.30
N GLY A 52 -1.10 9.84 25.20
CA GLY A 52 -0.87 8.51 24.62
C GLY A 52 -2.05 7.95 23.83
N GLN A 53 -3.04 8.76 23.45
CA GLN A 53 -4.16 8.35 22.60
C GLN A 53 -3.84 8.62 21.11
N PRO A 54 -4.40 7.84 20.16
CA PRO A 54 -4.21 8.11 18.74
C PRO A 54 -4.78 9.48 18.33
N ALA A 55 -3.90 10.42 17.99
CA ALA A 55 -4.25 11.71 17.40
C ALA A 55 -4.41 11.59 15.88
N PHE A 56 -3.65 10.71 15.25
CA PHE A 56 -3.71 10.45 13.82
C PHE A 56 -3.38 8.99 13.51
N ARG A 57 -4.15 8.36 12.61
CA ARG A 57 -4.01 6.95 12.26
C ARG A 57 -3.76 6.76 10.78
N ILE A 58 -2.66 6.08 10.48
CA ILE A 58 -2.23 5.74 9.14
C ILE A 58 -2.42 4.23 8.92
N PHE A 59 -3.14 3.87 7.87
CA PHE A 59 -3.06 2.53 7.27
C PHE A 59 -2.02 2.57 6.16
N TYR A 60 -1.01 1.71 6.23
CA TYR A 60 0.03 1.60 5.20
C TYR A 60 0.06 0.20 4.62
N GLN A 61 0.06 0.13 3.30
CA GLN A 61 0.21 -1.10 2.55
C GLN A 61 1.07 -0.87 1.31
N ASP A 62 2.16 -1.62 1.21
CA ASP A 62 3.19 -1.48 0.18
C ASP A 62 2.91 -2.30 -1.08
N ALA A 63 1.96 -3.23 -1.04
CA ALA A 63 1.59 -4.07 -2.16
C ALA A 63 0.08 -4.20 -2.32
N ALA A 64 -0.40 -4.26 -3.56
CA ALA A 64 -1.78 -4.64 -3.82
C ALA A 64 -2.05 -6.04 -3.27
N SER A 65 -3.02 -6.17 -2.38
CA SER A 65 -3.33 -7.42 -1.67
C SER A 65 -4.81 -7.74 -1.80
N ARG A 66 -5.21 -9.01 -1.74
CA ARG A 66 -6.65 -9.32 -1.69
C ARG A 66 -7.25 -8.71 -0.43
N PRO A 67 -8.44 -8.08 -0.50
CA PRO A 67 -9.04 -7.41 0.66
C PRO A 67 -9.19 -8.32 1.89
N LEU A 68 -9.44 -9.63 1.69
CA LEU A 68 -9.57 -10.61 2.78
C LEU A 68 -8.23 -11.12 3.34
N ASP A 69 -7.12 -10.92 2.61
CA ASP A 69 -5.79 -11.34 3.08
C ASP A 69 -5.23 -10.33 4.10
N VAL A 70 -5.75 -9.10 4.10
CA VAL A 70 -5.55 -8.16 5.19
C VAL A 70 -6.61 -8.47 6.24
N VAL A 71 -6.21 -9.15 7.31
CA VAL A 71 -7.05 -9.24 8.50
C VAL A 71 -7.05 -7.88 9.16
N LEU A 72 -7.92 -7.00 8.69
CA LEU A 72 -8.17 -5.73 9.32
C LEU A 72 -8.70 -6.06 10.73
N PRO A 73 -8.03 -5.62 11.81
CA PRO A 73 -8.54 -5.80 13.15
C PRO A 73 -9.96 -5.24 13.20
N PRO A 74 -10.83 -5.76 14.09
CA PRO A 74 -12.21 -5.32 14.15
C PRO A 74 -12.26 -3.79 14.11
N PHE A 75 -12.90 -3.24 13.08
CA PHE A 75 -12.98 -1.79 12.87
C PHE A 75 -13.65 -1.08 14.05
N ALA A 76 -14.36 -1.83 14.89
CA ALA A 76 -14.67 -1.46 16.26
C ALA A 76 -13.43 -1.69 17.16
N ARG A 77 -12.40 -0.86 16.99
CA ARG A 77 -11.33 -0.78 17.99
C ARG A 77 -11.89 -0.13 19.26
N PRO A 78 -11.34 -0.44 20.45
CA PRO A 78 -11.80 0.17 21.71
C PRO A 78 -11.76 1.70 21.68
N ASP A 79 -10.82 2.29 20.93
CA ASP A 79 -10.65 3.73 20.78
C ASP A 79 -11.62 4.39 19.79
N GLN A 80 -12.34 3.59 18.98
CA GLN A 80 -13.21 4.03 17.89
C GLN A 80 -12.59 5.00 16.87
N HIS A 81 -11.25 5.18 16.88
CA HIS A 81 -10.56 6.12 16.02
C HIS A 81 -10.44 5.55 14.61
N GLY A 82 -11.04 6.25 13.63
CA GLY A 82 -11.01 5.84 12.23
C GLY A 82 -9.63 5.93 11.59
N VAL A 83 -9.49 5.50 10.35
CA VAL A 83 -8.25 5.75 9.59
C VAL A 83 -8.28 7.18 9.04
N ASP A 84 -7.28 7.98 9.35
CA ASP A 84 -7.16 9.34 8.82
C ASP A 84 -6.51 9.33 7.44
N LEU A 85 -5.45 8.52 7.27
CA LEU A 85 -4.71 8.40 6.02
C LEU A 85 -4.52 6.93 5.64
N ALA A 86 -4.92 6.56 4.43
CA ALA A 86 -4.51 5.30 3.81
C ALA A 86 -3.41 5.55 2.78
N ILE A 87 -2.31 4.83 2.87
CA ILE A 87 -1.24 4.80 1.86
C ILE A 87 -1.31 3.44 1.19
N VAL A 88 -1.66 3.43 -0.08
CA VAL A 88 -1.90 2.20 -0.88
C VAL A 88 -1.06 2.19 -2.15
N CYS A 89 -0.90 1.01 -2.72
CA CYS A 89 0.01 0.74 -3.83
C CYS A 89 -0.73 0.57 -5.16
N ALA A 90 -0.30 1.25 -6.22
CA ALA A 90 -0.89 1.10 -7.56
C ALA A 90 -0.40 -0.16 -8.31
N GLY A 91 0.79 -0.68 -7.96
CA GLY A 91 1.45 -1.75 -8.69
C GLY A 91 0.59 -3.01 -8.79
N ASN A 92 0.40 -3.49 -10.02
CA ASN A 92 -0.38 -4.69 -10.32
C ASN A 92 -1.82 -4.70 -9.78
N PHE A 93 -2.43 -3.52 -9.51
CA PHE A 93 -3.76 -3.44 -8.89
C PHE A 93 -4.84 -4.28 -9.61
N LYS A 94 -4.82 -4.33 -10.96
CA LYS A 94 -5.79 -5.10 -11.76
C LYS A 94 -5.69 -6.61 -11.60
N LYS A 95 -4.59 -7.12 -11.06
CA LYS A 95 -4.44 -8.55 -10.77
C LYS A 95 -5.13 -8.96 -9.47
N VAL A 96 -5.60 -7.98 -8.70
CA VAL A 96 -6.39 -8.18 -7.50
C VAL A 96 -7.80 -7.65 -7.76
N PRO A 97 -8.82 -8.52 -7.84
CA PRO A 97 -10.20 -8.10 -7.95
C PRO A 97 -10.56 -7.08 -6.87
N ASP A 98 -11.31 -6.04 -7.25
CA ASP A 98 -11.85 -5.01 -6.36
C ASP A 98 -10.81 -4.19 -5.55
N TYR A 99 -9.53 -4.28 -5.89
CA TYR A 99 -8.50 -3.45 -5.28
C TYR A 99 -8.36 -2.08 -5.97
N PRO A 100 -8.15 -0.97 -5.24
CA PRO A 100 -8.20 -0.84 -3.78
C PRO A 100 -9.63 -0.60 -3.24
N THR A 101 -10.65 -0.63 -4.10
CA THR A 101 -12.04 -0.25 -3.78
C THR A 101 -12.60 -0.91 -2.51
N LEU A 102 -12.57 -2.24 -2.40
CA LEU A 102 -13.16 -2.94 -1.25
C LEU A 102 -12.37 -2.67 0.05
N LEU A 103 -11.04 -2.59 -0.06
CA LEU A 103 -10.16 -2.25 1.05
C LEU A 103 -10.47 -0.85 1.58
N LEU A 104 -10.55 0.15 0.69
CA LEU A 104 -10.82 1.54 1.07
C LEU A 104 -12.25 1.74 1.56
N ALA A 105 -13.23 0.99 1.02
CA ALA A 105 -14.60 0.98 1.53
C ALA A 105 -14.67 0.45 2.97
N ALA A 106 -13.85 -0.54 3.31
CA ALA A 106 -13.80 -1.09 4.67
C ALA A 106 -13.07 -0.14 5.64
N LEU A 107 -11.94 0.44 5.22
CA LEU A 107 -11.14 1.36 6.02
C LEU A 107 -11.82 2.72 6.24
N ARG A 108 -12.62 3.19 5.27
CA ARG A 108 -13.23 4.53 5.21
C ARG A 108 -12.24 5.66 5.58
N PRO A 109 -11.08 5.76 4.91
CA PRO A 109 -10.08 6.74 5.28
C PRO A 109 -10.52 8.18 4.96
N LYS A 110 -10.04 9.15 5.72
CA LYS A 110 -10.28 10.57 5.40
C LYS A 110 -9.53 10.99 4.13
N HIS A 111 -8.30 10.53 3.98
CA HIS A 111 -7.40 10.80 2.85
C HIS A 111 -6.71 9.53 2.33
N VAL A 112 -6.34 9.52 1.05
CA VAL A 112 -5.61 8.43 0.41
C VAL A 112 -4.38 8.96 -0.33
N ILE A 113 -3.23 8.35 -0.09
CA ILE A 113 -2.03 8.52 -0.93
C ILE A 113 -1.83 7.24 -1.73
N VAL A 114 -1.62 7.39 -3.02
CA VAL A 114 -1.29 6.29 -3.91
C VAL A 114 0.19 6.35 -4.24
N GLY A 115 0.93 5.34 -3.80
CA GLY A 115 2.34 5.14 -4.13
C GLY A 115 2.54 4.06 -5.19
N HIS A 116 3.78 3.93 -5.64
CA HIS A 116 4.19 2.89 -6.59
C HIS A 116 3.37 2.90 -7.89
N TRP A 117 2.95 4.10 -8.31
CA TRP A 117 2.34 4.30 -9.62
C TRP A 117 3.41 4.57 -10.66
N GLU A 118 4.57 5.11 -10.24
CA GLU A 118 5.71 5.52 -11.04
C GLU A 118 6.59 4.37 -11.50
N ASP A 119 7.13 4.50 -12.70
CA ASP A 119 8.22 3.66 -13.20
C ASP A 119 9.53 4.03 -12.49
N PHE A 120 9.85 3.32 -11.42
CA PHE A 120 11.08 3.47 -10.65
C PHE A 120 12.34 3.00 -11.39
N PHE A 121 12.21 2.38 -12.57
CA PHE A 121 13.34 2.13 -13.47
C PHE A 121 13.64 3.32 -14.39
N HIS A 122 12.81 4.35 -14.36
CA HIS A 122 13.03 5.59 -15.08
C HIS A 122 14.13 6.44 -14.40
N PRO A 123 14.97 7.19 -15.15
CA PRO A 123 15.93 8.10 -14.56
C PRO A 123 15.27 9.15 -13.66
N GLN A 124 15.83 9.39 -12.48
CA GLN A 124 15.25 10.31 -11.49
C GLN A 124 15.25 11.79 -11.92
N GLY A 125 16.05 12.15 -12.93
CA GLY A 125 16.11 13.51 -13.48
C GLY A 125 15.00 13.82 -14.49
N ASP A 126 14.29 12.80 -14.96
CA ASP A 126 13.21 12.94 -15.93
C ASP A 126 11.86 13.09 -15.22
N ALA A 127 10.85 13.58 -15.94
CA ALA A 127 9.50 13.66 -15.40
C ALA A 127 8.97 12.24 -15.07
N PRO A 128 8.37 12.02 -13.90
CA PRO A 128 7.89 10.70 -13.52
C PRO A 128 6.77 10.25 -14.47
N SER A 129 6.90 9.01 -14.94
CA SER A 129 5.88 8.35 -15.76
C SER A 129 5.32 7.14 -15.03
N PRO A 130 4.06 6.74 -15.26
CA PRO A 130 3.53 5.53 -14.64
C PRO A 130 4.28 4.27 -15.08
N VAL A 131 4.30 3.23 -14.24
CA VAL A 131 4.80 1.90 -14.61
C VAL A 131 4.12 1.44 -15.89
N ARG A 132 4.90 0.99 -16.87
CA ARG A 132 4.38 0.52 -18.16
C ARG A 132 3.23 -0.48 -17.97
N LEU A 133 2.20 -0.32 -18.80
CA LEU A 133 0.99 -1.16 -18.81
C LEU A 133 0.07 -1.01 -17.58
N THR A 134 0.39 -0.12 -16.64
CA THR A 134 -0.56 0.25 -15.59
C THR A 134 -1.72 1.03 -16.20
N ASP A 135 -2.94 0.55 -15.97
CA ASP A 135 -4.16 1.21 -16.40
C ASP A 135 -4.51 2.36 -15.43
N THR A 136 -3.81 3.48 -15.57
CA THR A 136 -3.95 4.62 -14.67
C THR A 136 -5.34 5.25 -14.72
N ARG A 137 -6.05 5.12 -15.85
CA ARG A 137 -7.43 5.61 -15.99
C ARG A 137 -8.39 4.79 -15.15
N GLU A 138 -8.29 3.47 -15.21
CA GLU A 138 -9.14 2.61 -14.38
C GLU A 138 -8.80 2.77 -12.89
N LEU A 139 -7.52 2.89 -12.53
CA LEU A 139 -7.12 3.16 -11.14
C LEU A 139 -7.71 4.49 -10.63
N ALA A 140 -7.56 5.56 -11.41
CA ALA A 140 -8.13 6.87 -11.08
C ALA A 140 -9.66 6.78 -10.93
N ALA A 141 -10.36 6.11 -11.85
CA ALA A 141 -11.81 5.93 -11.76
C ALA A 141 -12.26 5.20 -10.47
N ARG A 142 -11.51 4.18 -10.03
CA ARG A 142 -11.78 3.47 -8.75
C ARG A 142 -11.57 4.39 -7.54
N LEU A 143 -10.59 5.29 -7.60
CA LEU A 143 -10.27 6.21 -6.51
C LEU A 143 -11.19 7.44 -6.49
N ASP A 144 -11.61 7.94 -7.65
CA ASP A 144 -12.57 9.04 -7.79
C ASP A 144 -13.94 8.67 -7.21
N ALA A 145 -14.30 7.39 -7.24
CA ALA A 145 -15.51 6.86 -6.59
C ALA A 145 -15.51 7.03 -5.06
N LEU A 146 -14.38 7.35 -4.43
CA LEU A 146 -14.30 7.68 -3.00
C LEU A 146 -14.86 9.08 -2.69
N GLY A 147 -14.94 9.94 -3.70
CA GLY A 147 -15.35 11.33 -3.59
C GLY A 147 -14.25 12.32 -3.95
N ALA A 148 -14.65 13.54 -4.32
CA ALA A 148 -13.73 14.59 -4.75
C ALA A 148 -12.70 14.95 -3.67
N GLY A 149 -11.43 15.08 -4.06
CA GLY A 149 -10.33 15.48 -3.18
C GLY A 149 -9.90 14.44 -2.15
N LYS A 150 -10.37 13.19 -2.28
CA LYS A 150 -10.05 12.11 -1.33
C LYS A 150 -8.67 11.49 -1.51
N TRP A 151 -8.10 11.58 -2.70
CA TRP A 151 -6.86 10.88 -3.02
C TRP A 151 -5.85 11.79 -3.74
N VAL A 152 -4.58 11.44 -3.60
CA VAL A 152 -3.48 12.06 -4.34
C VAL A 152 -2.46 11.00 -4.73
N ALA A 153 -1.91 11.12 -5.94
CA ALA A 153 -0.68 10.45 -6.34
C ALA A 153 0.45 11.49 -6.27
N LEU A 154 1.35 11.34 -5.31
CA LEU A 154 2.47 12.25 -5.16
C LEU A 154 3.52 11.94 -6.23
N THR A 155 4.18 12.97 -6.75
CA THR A 155 5.42 12.77 -7.51
C THR A 155 6.57 12.51 -6.54
N PRO A 156 7.67 11.85 -6.98
CA PRO A 156 8.87 11.71 -6.16
C PRO A 156 9.35 13.05 -5.60
N GLY A 157 9.62 13.10 -4.29
CA GLY A 157 9.97 14.34 -3.57
C GLY A 157 8.81 15.28 -3.27
N GLY A 158 7.60 14.97 -3.73
CA GLY A 158 6.38 15.70 -3.39
C GLY A 158 5.96 15.47 -1.93
N ALA A 159 5.23 16.45 -1.40
CA ALA A 159 4.67 16.39 -0.05
C ALA A 159 3.22 16.86 -0.06
N VAL A 160 2.45 16.34 0.90
CA VAL A 160 1.10 16.81 1.21
C VAL A 160 1.02 17.12 2.69
N GLU A 161 0.36 18.21 3.03
CA GLU A 161 0.03 18.55 4.41
C GLU A 161 -1.39 18.07 4.68
N VAL A 162 -1.54 17.21 5.69
CA VAL A 162 -2.85 16.72 6.15
C VAL A 162 -3.05 17.28 7.55
N ARG A 163 -4.11 18.06 7.72
CA ARG A 163 -4.50 18.61 9.03
C ARG A 163 -5.24 17.53 9.83
N TYR A 164 -4.85 17.36 11.10
CA TYR A 164 -5.44 16.40 12.03
C TYR A 164 -5.86 17.07 13.33
#